data_AF-A0A848LFN4-F1
#
_entry.id   AF-A0A848LFN4-F1
#
_cell.length_a   1.000
_cell.length_b   1.000
_cell.length_c   1.000
_cell.angle_alpha   90.00
_cell.angle_beta   90.00
_cell.angle_gamma   90.00
#
_symmetry.space_group_name_H-M   'P 1'
#
loop_
_entity.id
_entity.type
_entity.pdbx_description
1 polymer ?
#
loop_
_entity_poly.entity_id
_entity_poly.type
_entity_poly.pdbx_seq_one_letter_code
_entity_poly.pdbx_strand_id
1 'polypeptide(L)'
;MRLTSALRSAVVASLLLATPVLAAETAPAPAPGAEQGRHHRGHRKFERKFERMERRLDRAVSEGRLTQAEADQFKAEGLKLREELKAQREAAGGQLTDAQREAMRERMRAFREKVKSALKAKDAQQQKL
;
A
#
# COMPACT_ATOMS: atom_id res chain seq x y z
N MET A 1 43.76 26.69 19.70
CA MET A 1 44.89 25.74 19.70
C MET A 1 44.75 24.80 18.52
N ARG A 2 45.83 24.64 17.74
CA ARG A 2 45.96 23.75 16.57
C ARG A 2 46.50 22.41 17.06
N LEU A 3 45.99 21.28 16.58
CA LEU A 3 46.76 20.04 16.44
C LEU A 3 46.28 19.29 15.19
N THR A 4 47.16 19.28 14.19
CA THR A 4 47.11 18.54 12.93
C THR A 4 47.70 17.13 13.10
N SER A 5 47.53 16.31 12.05
CA SER A 5 48.29 15.10 11.65
C SER A 5 47.59 13.77 12.01
N ALA A 6 46.96 13.06 11.06
CA ALA A 6 47.52 12.23 9.98
C ALA A 6 48.08 10.88 10.45
N LEU A 7 47.47 9.78 10.00
CA LEU A 7 48.20 8.53 9.77
C LEU A 7 47.62 7.79 8.56
N ARG A 8 48.46 7.66 7.53
CA ARG A 8 48.30 6.80 6.37
C ARG A 8 49.15 5.55 6.61
N SER A 9 48.59 4.36 6.40
CA SER A 9 49.30 3.12 6.05
C SER A 9 48.21 2.05 5.80
N ALA A 10 47.90 1.67 4.56
CA ALA A 10 48.66 0.87 3.59
C ALA A 10 48.86 -0.60 4.03
N VAL A 11 48.43 -1.51 3.14
CA VAL A 11 49.04 -2.80 2.72
C VAL A 11 47.98 -3.90 2.56
N VAL A 12 47.51 -4.15 1.32
CA VAL A 12 47.89 -5.24 0.36
C VAL A 12 47.10 -6.55 0.55
N ALA A 13 46.37 -6.86 -0.53
CA ALA A 13 45.96 -8.14 -1.11
C ALA A 13 46.23 -9.47 -0.37
N SER A 14 45.15 -10.24 -0.22
CA SER A 14 45.18 -11.70 -0.31
C SER A 14 44.22 -12.18 -1.40
N LEU A 15 44.83 -12.85 -2.36
CA LEU A 15 44.30 -13.53 -3.52
C LEU A 15 43.66 -14.88 -3.12
N LEU A 16 42.69 -15.30 -3.94
CA LEU A 16 42.27 -16.68 -4.21
C LEU A 16 41.44 -17.39 -3.13
N LEU A 17 40.20 -17.76 -3.49
CA LEU A 17 39.87 -19.16 -3.82
C LEU A 17 38.48 -19.20 -4.44
N ALA A 18 38.46 -19.51 -5.74
CA ALA A 18 37.26 -19.90 -6.48
C ALA A 18 36.65 -21.15 -5.83
N THR A 19 35.42 -21.05 -5.35
CA THR A 19 34.61 -22.21 -5.03
C THR A 19 33.89 -22.65 -6.31
N PRO A 20 34.12 -23.88 -6.83
CA PRO A 20 33.21 -24.42 -7.83
C PRO A 20 31.89 -24.67 -7.11
N VAL A 21 30.83 -23.98 -7.54
CA VAL A 21 29.48 -24.36 -7.13
C VAL A 21 29.20 -25.70 -7.81
N LEU A 22 29.17 -26.77 -7.01
CA LEU A 22 28.77 -28.08 -7.46
C LEU A 22 27.30 -27.96 -7.90
N ALA A 23 27.04 -28.33 -9.15
CA ALA A 23 25.73 -28.38 -9.75
C ALA A 23 24.78 -29.23 -8.88
N ALA A 24 23.85 -28.56 -8.20
CA ALA A 24 22.63 -29.19 -7.73
C ALA A 24 21.70 -29.31 -8.94
N GLU A 25 21.87 -30.40 -9.69
CA GLU A 25 20.84 -30.89 -10.59
C GLU A 25 19.71 -31.49 -9.76
N THR A 26 18.78 -30.65 -9.36
CA THR A 26 17.42 -31.08 -9.07
C THR A 26 16.52 -30.34 -10.04
N ALA A 27 16.25 -31.01 -11.16
CA ALA A 27 15.25 -30.60 -12.13
C ALA A 27 13.92 -30.32 -11.41
N PRO A 28 13.36 -29.10 -11.48
CA PRO A 28 11.95 -28.92 -11.18
C PRO A 28 11.17 -29.54 -12.33
N ALA A 29 10.44 -30.61 -12.05
CA ALA A 29 9.41 -31.11 -12.96
C ALA A 29 8.47 -29.95 -13.34
N PRO A 30 8.25 -29.65 -14.64
CA PRO A 30 7.22 -28.71 -15.03
C PRO A 30 5.86 -29.39 -14.87
N ALA A 31 5.23 -29.24 -13.70
CA ALA A 31 3.83 -29.58 -13.52
C ALA A 31 2.97 -28.54 -14.28
N PRO A 32 2.12 -28.97 -15.23
CA PRO A 32 1.24 -28.09 -15.97
C PRO A 32 0.08 -27.69 -15.06
N GLY A 33 -0.05 -26.41 -14.77
CA GLY A 33 -1.09 -25.95 -13.86
C GLY A 33 -1.11 -24.45 -13.68
N ALA A 34 -1.04 -23.71 -14.78
CA ALA A 34 -1.54 -22.35 -14.80
C ALA A 34 -3.05 -22.40 -14.54
N GLU A 35 -3.47 -22.51 -13.28
CA GLU A 35 -4.83 -22.21 -12.86
C GLU A 35 -4.99 -20.67 -12.86
N GLN A 36 -4.86 -20.10 -14.05
CA GLN A 36 -5.28 -18.74 -14.39
C GLN A 36 -6.82 -18.71 -14.34
N GLY A 37 -7.37 -18.70 -13.13
CA GLY A 37 -8.78 -19.00 -12.99
C GLY A 37 -9.49 -18.41 -11.80
N ARG A 38 -8.92 -17.44 -11.05
CA ARG A 38 -9.71 -16.85 -9.94
C ARG A 38 -9.33 -15.47 -9.38
N HIS A 39 -8.46 -14.69 -10.04
CA HIS A 39 -7.97 -13.43 -9.45
C HIS A 39 -8.68 -12.13 -9.88
N HIS A 40 -9.61 -12.15 -10.85
CA HIS A 40 -10.23 -10.90 -11.34
C HIS A 40 -11.45 -10.40 -10.55
N ARG A 41 -12.08 -11.23 -9.70
CA ARG A 41 -13.34 -10.83 -9.04
C ARG A 41 -13.14 -9.85 -7.88
N GLY A 42 -11.96 -9.86 -7.25
CA GLY A 42 -11.64 -9.00 -6.11
C GLY A 42 -11.35 -7.55 -6.51
N HIS A 43 -10.63 -7.33 -7.61
CA HIS A 43 -10.19 -6.00 -8.06
C HIS A 43 -11.40 -5.11 -8.42
N ARG A 44 -12.33 -5.64 -9.22
CA ARG A 44 -13.55 -4.93 -9.62
C ARG A 44 -14.44 -4.52 -8.44
N LYS A 45 -14.44 -5.29 -7.34
CA LYS A 45 -15.23 -4.94 -6.13
C LYS A 45 -14.61 -3.78 -5.36
N PHE A 46 -13.29 -3.66 -5.35
CA PHE A 46 -12.61 -2.54 -4.68
C PHE A 46 -12.76 -1.26 -5.48
N GLU A 47 -12.51 -1.30 -6.79
CA GLU A 47 -12.67 -0.14 -7.67
C GLU A 47 -14.08 0.45 -7.60
N ARG A 48 -15.11 -0.39 -7.72
CA ARG A 48 -16.50 0.05 -7.56
C ARG A 48 -16.80 0.67 -6.19
N LYS A 49 -16.12 0.24 -5.13
CA LYS A 49 -16.29 0.82 -3.79
C LYS A 49 -15.57 2.16 -3.66
N PHE A 50 -14.39 2.28 -4.26
CA PHE A 50 -13.62 3.52 -4.28
C PHE A 50 -14.31 4.59 -5.11
N GLU A 51 -14.73 4.28 -6.34
CA GLU A 51 -15.51 5.19 -7.18
C GLU A 51 -16.80 5.67 -6.49
N ARG A 52 -17.48 4.77 -5.76
CA ARG A 52 -18.68 5.15 -5.00
C ARG A 52 -18.36 6.13 -3.88
N MET A 53 -17.17 6.01 -3.27
CA MET A 53 -16.71 6.92 -2.24
C MET A 53 -16.28 8.27 -2.85
N GLU A 54 -15.55 8.27 -3.96
CA GLU A 54 -15.20 9.50 -4.69
C GLU A 54 -16.44 10.30 -5.05
N ARG A 55 -17.45 9.65 -5.65
CA ARG A 55 -18.72 10.32 -5.96
C ARG A 55 -19.42 10.90 -4.73
N ARG A 56 -19.27 10.30 -3.55
CA ARG A 56 -19.83 10.83 -2.30
C ARG A 56 -19.05 12.04 -1.80
N LEU A 57 -17.73 12.02 -1.92
CA LEU A 57 -16.87 13.16 -1.60
C LEU A 57 -17.16 14.33 -2.55
N ASP A 58 -17.22 14.07 -3.85
CA ASP A 58 -17.52 15.09 -4.87
C ASP A 58 -18.89 15.71 -4.63
N ARG A 59 -19.90 14.88 -4.36
CA ARG A 59 -21.24 15.36 -4.01
C ARG A 59 -21.22 16.21 -2.73
N ALA A 60 -20.48 15.80 -1.71
CA ALA A 60 -20.35 16.57 -0.49
C ALA A 60 -19.63 17.92 -0.71
N VAL A 61 -18.70 17.99 -1.67
CA VAL A 61 -18.09 19.27 -2.09
C VAL A 61 -19.11 20.15 -2.81
N SER A 62 -19.86 19.60 -3.77
CA SER A 62 -20.90 20.35 -4.48
C SER A 62 -22.01 20.85 -3.54
N GLU A 63 -22.34 20.08 -2.50
CA GLU A 63 -23.28 20.47 -1.45
C GLU A 63 -22.65 21.43 -0.41
N GLY A 64 -21.38 21.82 -0.57
CA GLY A 64 -20.65 22.72 0.32
C GLY A 64 -20.30 22.11 1.69
N ARG A 65 -20.60 20.83 1.92
CA ARG A 65 -20.34 20.10 3.17
C ARG A 65 -18.88 19.76 3.38
N LEU A 66 -18.12 19.64 2.29
CA LEU A 66 -16.67 19.47 2.30
C LEU A 66 -16.02 20.54 1.44
N THR A 67 -14.83 20.97 1.83
CA THR A 67 -13.98 21.75 0.92
C THR A 67 -13.33 20.82 -0.11
N GLN A 68 -12.97 21.36 -1.28
CA GLN A 68 -12.24 20.63 -2.31
C GLN A 68 -10.95 20.01 -1.74
N ALA A 69 -10.21 20.77 -0.92
CA ALA A 69 -8.98 20.31 -0.28
C ALA A 69 -9.20 19.12 0.67
N GLU A 70 -10.26 19.13 1.48
CA GLU A 70 -10.58 18.00 2.37
C GLU A 70 -10.98 16.75 1.56
N ALA A 71 -11.77 16.92 0.50
CA ALA A 71 -12.13 15.82 -0.38
C ALA A 71 -10.89 15.20 -1.05
N ASP A 72 -9.96 16.04 -1.52
CA ASP A 72 -8.72 15.58 -2.15
C ASP A 72 -7.79 14.87 -1.15
N GLN A 73 -7.75 15.33 0.12
CA GLN A 73 -7.06 14.61 1.19
C GLN A 73 -7.64 13.21 1.40
N PHE A 74 -8.96 13.08 1.47
CA PHE A 74 -9.60 11.76 1.62
C PHE A 74 -9.35 10.86 0.40
N LYS A 75 -9.37 11.41 -0.81
CA LYS A 75 -9.00 10.66 -2.02
C LYS A 75 -7.55 10.16 -1.95
N ALA A 76 -6.62 11.03 -1.57
CA ALA A 76 -5.21 10.69 -1.44
C ALA A 76 -4.97 9.61 -0.35
N GLU A 77 -5.60 9.72 0.81
CA GLU A 77 -5.54 8.69 1.87
C GLU A 77 -6.08 7.34 1.36
N GLY A 78 -7.20 7.35 0.65
CA GLY A 78 -7.79 6.14 0.09
C GLY A 78 -6.93 5.49 -1.02
N LEU A 79 -6.27 6.30 -1.86
CA LEU A 79 -5.30 5.81 -2.85
C LEU A 79 -4.08 5.19 -2.18
N LYS A 80 -3.52 5.83 -1.14
CA LYS A 80 -2.40 5.26 -0.37
C LYS A 80 -2.77 3.90 0.23
N LEU A 81 -3.96 3.75 0.81
CA LEU A 81 -4.42 2.45 1.33
C LEU A 81 -4.51 1.38 0.23
N ARG A 82 -4.92 1.77 -0.99
CA ARG A 82 -4.96 0.87 -2.15
C ARG A 82 -3.56 0.43 -2.57
N GLU A 83 -2.63 1.37 -2.63
CA GLU A 83 -1.23 1.09 -2.99
C GLU A 83 -0.55 0.21 -1.95
N GLU A 84 -0.76 0.49 -0.64
CA GLU A 84 -0.29 -0.37 0.44
C GLU A 84 -0.84 -1.79 0.30
N LEU A 85 -2.13 -1.94 -0.01
CA LEU A 85 -2.74 -3.25 -0.21
C LEU A 85 -2.14 -3.98 -1.41
N LYS A 86 -1.86 -3.25 -2.49
CA LYS A 86 -1.24 -3.79 -3.69
C LYS A 86 0.19 -4.25 -3.39
N ALA A 87 0.98 -3.42 -2.72
CA ALA A 87 2.34 -3.74 -2.30
C ALA A 87 2.39 -4.93 -1.33
N GLN A 88 1.49 -4.99 -0.34
CA GLN A 88 1.38 -6.14 0.57
C GLN A 88 1.00 -7.43 -0.18
N ARG A 89 0.11 -7.34 -1.16
CA ARG A 89 -0.25 -8.49 -1.98
C ARG A 89 0.93 -8.94 -2.84
N GLU A 90 1.65 -8.02 -3.47
CA GLU A 90 2.83 -8.32 -4.29
C GLU A 90 3.94 -8.94 -3.43
N ALA A 91 4.23 -8.37 -2.25
CA ALA A 91 5.19 -8.92 -1.29
C ALA A 91 4.79 -10.31 -0.77
N ALA A 92 3.49 -10.59 -0.65
CA ALA A 92 2.96 -11.88 -0.23
C ALA A 92 2.72 -12.87 -1.39
N GLY A 93 3.34 -12.65 -2.56
CA GLY A 93 3.26 -13.59 -3.69
C GLY A 93 1.88 -13.66 -4.35
N GLY A 94 1.11 -12.58 -4.31
CA GLY A 94 -0.22 -12.48 -4.93
C GLY A 94 -1.38 -12.81 -4.00
N GLN A 95 -1.13 -13.29 -2.78
CA GLN A 95 -2.15 -13.65 -1.80
C GLN A 95 -1.89 -13.01 -0.44
N LEU A 96 -2.83 -12.19 0.03
CA LEU A 96 -2.79 -11.67 1.40
C LEU A 96 -3.18 -12.78 2.37
N THR A 97 -2.44 -12.89 3.47
CA THR A 97 -2.81 -13.75 4.61
C THR A 97 -4.10 -13.25 5.25
N ASP A 98 -4.80 -14.11 6.00
CA ASP A 98 -6.06 -13.68 6.64
C ASP A 98 -5.84 -12.57 7.66
N ALA A 99 -4.74 -12.60 8.42
CA ALA A 99 -4.33 -11.52 9.31
C ALA A 99 -4.11 -10.19 8.56
N GLN A 100 -3.46 -10.21 7.38
CA GLN A 100 -3.28 -9.01 6.55
C GLN A 100 -4.62 -8.49 6.00
N ARG A 101 -5.53 -9.39 5.61
CA ARG A 101 -6.88 -9.02 5.14
C ARG A 101 -7.69 -8.39 6.26
N GLU A 102 -7.61 -8.90 7.48
CA GLU A 102 -8.29 -8.36 8.65
C GLU A 102 -7.75 -6.98 9.00
N ALA A 103 -6.43 -6.83 9.13
CA ALA A 103 -5.80 -5.54 9.36
C ALA A 103 -6.21 -4.50 8.29
N MET A 104 -6.24 -4.88 7.01
CA MET A 104 -6.70 -4.00 5.94
C MET A 104 -8.20 -3.67 6.06
N ARG A 105 -9.04 -4.65 6.41
CA ARG A 105 -10.48 -4.40 6.62
C ARG A 105 -10.71 -3.41 7.75
N GLU A 106 -9.96 -3.52 8.83
CA GLU A 106 -10.02 -2.58 9.95
C GLU A 106 -9.57 -1.18 9.56
N ARG A 107 -8.42 -1.05 8.88
CA ARG A 107 -7.95 0.25 8.35
C ARG A 107 -8.99 0.90 7.43
N MET A 108 -9.58 0.13 6.52
CA MET A 108 -10.64 0.63 5.64
C MET A 108 -11.93 1.00 6.39
N ARG A 109 -12.28 0.30 7.47
CA ARG A 109 -13.43 0.66 8.31
C ARG A 109 -13.16 1.96 9.07
N ALA A 110 -12.01 2.08 9.71
CA ALA A 110 -11.60 3.29 10.42
C ALA A 110 -11.58 4.50 9.48
N PHE A 111 -11.02 4.35 8.29
CA PHE A 111 -11.01 5.39 7.26
C PHE A 111 -12.43 5.81 6.85
N ARG A 112 -13.34 4.87 6.61
CA ARG A 112 -14.73 5.20 6.28
C ARG A 112 -15.46 5.92 7.41
N GLU A 113 -15.25 5.50 8.64
CA GLU A 113 -15.84 6.19 9.80
C GLU A 113 -15.26 7.58 9.98
N LYS A 114 -13.96 7.80 9.73
CA LYS A 114 -13.33 9.13 9.69
C LYS A 114 -13.97 10.03 8.64
N VAL A 115 -14.17 9.54 7.41
CA VAL A 115 -14.85 10.30 6.34
C VAL A 115 -16.28 10.62 6.76
N LYS A 116 -17.01 9.64 7.30
CA LYS A 116 -18.40 9.80 7.72
C LYS A 116 -18.56 10.76 8.90
N SER A 117 -17.66 10.72 9.88
CA SER A 117 -17.68 11.63 11.03
C SER A 117 -17.34 13.05 10.59
N ALA A 118 -16.36 13.23 9.69
CA ALA A 118 -16.05 14.52 9.09
C ALA A 118 -17.26 15.11 8.37
N LEU A 119 -17.96 14.31 7.54
CA LEU A 119 -19.19 14.73 6.88
C LEU A 119 -20.29 15.15 7.88
N LYS A 120 -20.55 14.32 8.89
CA LYS A 120 -21.56 14.63 9.92
C LYS A 120 -21.22 15.87 10.74
N ALA A 121 -19.95 16.06 11.11
CA ALA A 121 -19.51 17.22 11.87
C ALA A 121 -19.73 18.51 11.07
N LYS A 122 -19.49 18.47 9.76
CA LYS A 122 -19.73 19.59 8.85
C LYS A 122 -21.22 19.85 8.62
N ASP A 123 -22.03 18.80 8.51
CA ASP A 123 -23.51 18.93 8.46
C ASP A 123 -24.04 19.66 9.70
N ALA A 124 -23.53 19.31 10.89
CA ALA A 124 -23.93 19.95 12.15
C ALA A 124 -23.40 21.39 12.29
N GLN A 125 -22.29 21.73 11.64
CA GLN A 125 -21.76 23.10 11.61
C GLN A 125 -22.54 23.99 10.65
N GLN A 126 -23.01 23.48 9.52
CA GLN A 126 -23.83 24.24 8.57
C GLN A 126 -25.24 24.55 9.10
N GLN A 127 -25.82 23.69 9.95
CA GLN A 127 -27.17 23.92 10.52
C GLN A 127 -27.21 24.97 11.65
N LYS A 128 -26.05 25.44 12.12
CA LYS A 128 -25.94 26.45 13.20
C LYS A 128 -25.67 27.87 12.68
N LEU A 129 -25.67 28.06 11.37
CA LEU A 129 -25.56 29.33 10.66
C LEU A 129 -26.90 29.66 10.00
#